data_AF-A0A915MP60-F1
#
_entry.id   AF-A0A915MP60-F1
#
_cell.length_a   1.000
_cell.length_b   1.000
_cell.length_c   1.000
_cell.angle_alpha   90.00
_cell.angle_beta   90.00
_cell.angle_gamma   90.00
#
_symmetry.space_group_name_H-M   'P 1'
#
loop_
_entity.id
_entity.type
_entity.pdbx_description
1 polymer ?
#
loop_
_entity_poly.entity_id
_entity_poly.type
_entity_poly.pdbx_seq_one_letter_code
_entity_poly.pdbx_strand_id
1 'polypeptide(L)'
;MLFVAPELLMGNRVLRLDAEKYPLEKFLRVVFRDDDGQSVHAVNIGAVLIDRFIGLRLRNGIEIACRKFNYFGSSNSQMRDNGCYFINATFEEIEDIRKQLGSFKIQSAPKMMSRIAQCFTQARETGLELERRHYATIHDYLGGKDTNSEPYNFSDGVGRISYET
;
A
#
# COMPACT_ATOMS: atom_id res chain seq x y z
N MET A 1 4.08 19.57 -13.13
CA MET A 1 4.16 18.10 -13.04
C MET A 1 5.40 17.69 -13.80
N LEU A 2 6.30 16.94 -13.16
CA LEU A 2 7.57 16.53 -13.76
C LEU A 2 7.51 15.03 -14.09
N PHE A 3 7.81 14.68 -15.33
CA PHE A 3 7.85 13.29 -15.77
C PHE A 3 9.28 12.77 -15.69
N VAL A 4 9.46 11.70 -14.94
CA VAL A 4 10.75 11.00 -14.84
C VAL A 4 10.75 9.86 -15.84
N ALA A 5 11.94 9.53 -16.36
CA ALA A 5 12.10 8.37 -17.23
C ALA A 5 11.62 7.08 -16.53
N PRO A 6 11.09 6.10 -17.28
CA PRO A 6 10.65 4.82 -16.71
C PRO A 6 11.77 4.15 -15.91
N GLU A 7 11.46 3.77 -14.67
CA GLU A 7 12.37 3.06 -13.77
C GLU A 7 11.90 1.61 -13.56
N LEU A 8 12.84 0.67 -13.59
CA LEU A 8 12.56 -0.72 -13.23
C LEU A 8 12.39 -0.82 -11.71
N LEU A 9 11.16 -1.08 -11.27
CA LEU A 9 10.83 -1.25 -9.86
C LEU A 9 10.52 -2.72 -9.56
N MET A 10 10.87 -3.17 -8.36
CA MET A 10 10.41 -4.46 -7.86
C MET A 10 8.87 -4.44 -7.77
N GLY A 11 8.22 -5.46 -8.34
CA GLY A 11 6.78 -5.60 -8.30
C GLY A 11 6.23 -5.74 -6.87
N ASN A 12 4.94 -5.49 -6.72
CA ASN A 12 4.19 -5.75 -5.50
C ASN A 12 2.99 -6.66 -5.81
N ARG A 13 2.32 -7.15 -4.77
CA ARG A 13 1.19 -8.08 -4.93
C ARG A 13 0.05 -7.49 -5.76
N VAL A 14 -0.19 -6.19 -5.62
CA VAL A 14 -1.30 -5.52 -6.28
C VAL A 14 -1.08 -5.36 -7.78
N LEU A 15 0.16 -5.05 -8.19
CA LEU A 15 0.55 -4.94 -9.60
C LEU A 15 0.51 -6.28 -10.35
N ARG A 16 0.37 -7.41 -9.63
CA ARG A 16 0.34 -8.77 -10.19
C ARG A 16 -1.05 -9.39 -10.25
N LEU A 17 -2.04 -8.81 -9.58
CA LEU A 17 -3.32 -9.47 -9.30
C LEU A 17 -4.11 -9.82 -10.56
N ASP A 18 -4.04 -8.98 -11.59
CA ASP A 18 -4.70 -9.19 -12.88
C ASP A 18 -3.93 -8.40 -13.95
N ALA A 19 -2.77 -8.95 -14.32
CA ALA A 19 -1.85 -8.31 -15.26
C ALA A 19 -2.41 -8.24 -16.70
N GLU A 20 -3.38 -9.10 -17.04
CA GLU A 20 -4.08 -9.07 -18.33
C GLU A 20 -5.05 -7.90 -18.40
N LYS A 21 -5.90 -7.71 -17.38
CA LYS A 21 -6.87 -6.61 -17.34
C LYS A 21 -6.22 -5.27 -16.99
N TYR A 22 -5.21 -5.29 -16.11
CA TYR A 22 -4.49 -4.11 -15.64
C TYR A 22 -2.98 -4.24 -15.90
N PRO A 23 -2.54 -4.01 -17.15
CA PRO A 23 -1.12 -3.97 -17.46
C PRO A 23 -0.43 -2.78 -16.77
N LEU A 24 0.90 -2.86 -16.63
CA LEU A 24 1.70 -1.88 -15.88
C LEU A 24 1.55 -0.43 -16.37
N GLU A 25 1.25 -0.24 -17.66
CA GLU A 25 0.99 1.07 -18.27
C GLU A 25 -0.26 1.79 -17.74
N LYS A 26 -1.18 1.06 -17.10
CA LYS A 26 -2.34 1.66 -16.42
C LYS A 26 -1.97 2.24 -15.06
N PHE A 27 -0.79 1.94 -14.53
CA PHE A 27 -0.36 2.41 -13.22
C PHE A 27 0.54 3.64 -13.34
N LEU A 28 0.35 4.57 -12.42
CA LEU A 28 1.18 5.75 -12.27
C LEU A 28 1.67 5.84 -10.84
N ARG A 29 2.99 5.87 -10.66
CA ARG A 29 3.59 6.20 -9.36
C ARG A 29 3.75 7.72 -9.28
N VAL A 30 3.14 8.32 -8.28
CA VAL A 30 3.16 9.77 -8.05
C VAL A 30 3.80 10.05 -6.70
N VAL A 31 4.70 11.01 -6.66
CA VAL A 31 5.29 11.52 -5.42
C VAL A 31 5.00 13.02 -5.37
N PHE A 32 4.38 13.46 -4.28
CA PHE A 32 4.10 14.87 -4.05
C PHE A 32 5.29 15.52 -3.35
N ARG A 33 5.89 16.51 -4.02
CA ARG A 33 7.04 17.29 -3.52
C ARG A 33 6.68 18.77 -3.50
N ASP A 34 7.39 19.51 -2.65
CA ASP A 34 7.40 20.97 -2.66
C ASP A 34 8.24 21.49 -3.85
N ASP A 35 8.22 22.81 -4.09
CA ASP A 35 8.87 23.44 -5.24
C ASP A 35 10.41 23.26 -5.23
N ASP A 36 11.00 23.06 -4.06
CA ASP A 36 12.42 22.76 -3.85
C ASP A 36 12.76 21.26 -3.98
N GLY A 37 11.76 20.43 -4.29
CA GLY A 37 11.89 18.97 -4.39
C GLY A 37 11.86 18.22 -3.06
N GLN A 38 11.70 18.91 -1.92
CA GLN A 38 11.59 18.29 -0.60
C GLN A 38 10.20 17.70 -0.35
N SER A 39 10.07 16.93 0.72
CA SER A 39 8.79 16.37 1.15
C SER A 39 7.80 17.47 1.56
N VAL A 40 6.54 17.27 1.20
CA VAL A 40 5.45 18.17 1.57
C VAL A 40 5.11 18.00 3.06
N HIS A 41 5.29 19.07 3.83
CA HIS A 41 4.96 19.12 5.26
C HIS A 41 3.90 20.20 5.55
N ALA A 42 2.88 19.84 6.34
CA ALA A 42 1.79 20.74 6.72
C ALA A 42 2.25 21.98 7.49
N VAL A 43 3.37 21.87 8.21
CA VAL A 43 3.97 22.98 8.97
C VAL A 43 4.47 24.08 8.04
N ASN A 44 4.97 23.72 6.84
CA ASN A 44 5.59 24.67 5.92
C ASN A 44 4.56 25.26 4.94
N ILE A 45 3.65 24.41 4.43
CA ILE A 45 2.74 24.78 3.32
C ILE A 45 1.35 25.17 3.83
N GLY A 46 0.94 24.69 5.01
CA GLY A 46 -0.41 24.89 5.54
C GLY A 46 -1.45 23.92 4.97
N ALA A 47 -2.44 23.57 5.82
CA ALA A 47 -3.42 22.53 5.53
C ALA A 47 -4.31 22.82 4.32
N VAL A 48 -4.65 24.09 4.07
CA VAL A 48 -5.52 24.50 2.96
C VAL A 48 -4.87 24.23 1.60
N LEU A 49 -3.57 24.57 1.48
CA LEU A 49 -2.83 24.31 0.25
C LEU A 49 -2.62 22.82 0.05
N ILE A 50 -2.34 22.05 1.11
CA ILE A 50 -2.25 20.59 1.01
C ILE A 50 -3.57 19.97 0.54
N ASP A 51 -4.71 20.36 1.09
CA ASP A 51 -5.99 19.80 0.66
C ASP A 51 -6.33 20.21 -0.78
N ARG A 52 -6.06 21.47 -1.15
CA ARG A 52 -6.29 21.97 -2.50
C ARG A 52 -5.35 21.32 -3.51
N PHE A 53 -4.09 21.08 -3.17
CA PHE A 53 -3.13 20.44 -4.05
C PHE A 53 -3.26 18.93 -4.01
N ILE A 54 -2.88 18.28 -2.91
CA ILE A 54 -2.86 16.82 -2.79
C ILE A 54 -4.27 16.25 -2.69
N GLY A 55 -5.11 16.80 -1.79
CA GLY A 55 -6.45 16.29 -1.51
C GLY A 55 -7.35 16.24 -2.76
N LEU A 56 -7.36 17.28 -3.58
CA LEU A 56 -8.12 17.29 -4.84
C LEU A 56 -7.66 16.21 -5.83
N ARG A 57 -6.36 15.92 -5.95
CA ARG A 57 -5.87 14.88 -6.87
C ARG A 57 -6.16 13.50 -6.33
N LEU A 58 -6.08 13.30 -5.02
CA LEU A 58 -6.47 12.02 -4.41
C LEU A 58 -7.97 11.74 -4.58
N ARG A 59 -8.84 12.76 -4.50
CA ARG A 59 -10.30 12.61 -4.65
C ARG A 59 -10.75 12.52 -6.11
N ASN A 60 -10.23 13.39 -6.97
CA ASN A 60 -10.72 13.53 -8.34
C ASN A 60 -9.89 12.74 -9.36
N GLY A 61 -8.72 12.23 -8.96
CA GLY A 61 -7.74 11.66 -9.86
C GLY A 61 -6.86 12.71 -10.52
N ILE A 62 -5.99 12.23 -11.40
CA ILE A 62 -5.05 13.01 -12.20
C ILE A 62 -5.30 12.67 -13.67
N GLU A 63 -5.40 13.67 -14.53
CA GLU A 63 -5.54 13.48 -15.97
C GLU A 63 -4.21 13.73 -16.68
N ILE A 64 -3.74 12.75 -17.45
CA ILE A 64 -2.49 12.81 -18.22
C ILE A 64 -2.78 12.22 -19.59
N ALA A 65 -2.46 12.96 -20.66
CA ALA A 65 -2.67 12.52 -22.04
C ALA A 65 -4.10 11.97 -22.28
N CYS A 66 -5.12 12.70 -21.82
CA CYS A 66 -6.55 12.33 -21.92
C CYS A 66 -6.93 11.02 -21.21
N ARG A 67 -6.06 10.51 -20.32
CA ARG A 67 -6.33 9.35 -19.48
C ARG A 67 -6.47 9.79 -18.03
N LYS A 68 -7.58 9.39 -17.40
CA LYS A 68 -7.83 9.64 -15.99
C LYS A 68 -7.22 8.54 -15.14
N PHE A 69 -6.40 8.90 -14.17
CA PHE A 69 -5.80 8.00 -13.20
C PHE A 69 -6.39 8.31 -11.82
N ASN A 70 -7.01 7.33 -11.18
CA ASN A 70 -7.65 7.47 -9.88
C ASN A 70 -6.75 6.92 -8.77
N TYR A 71 -6.85 7.48 -7.56
CA TYR A 71 -6.02 7.03 -6.43
C TYR A 71 -6.28 5.57 -6.12
N PHE A 72 -5.21 4.79 -6.07
CA PHE A 72 -5.31 3.35 -5.91
C PHE A 72 -4.87 2.92 -4.50
N GLY A 73 -3.69 3.35 -4.07
CA GLY A 73 -3.14 3.05 -2.76
C GLY A 73 -1.67 3.43 -2.62
N SER A 74 -1.12 3.29 -1.43
CA SER A 74 0.30 3.53 -1.12
C SER A 74 0.83 2.42 -0.23
N SER A 75 2.11 2.09 -0.36
CA SER A 75 2.80 1.30 0.68
C SER A 75 3.10 2.18 1.90
N ASN A 76 3.40 1.57 3.05
CA ASN A 76 3.78 2.33 4.25
C ASN A 76 5.04 3.19 4.02
N SER A 77 6.02 2.69 3.23
CA SER A 77 7.20 3.47 2.86
C SER A 77 6.85 4.63 1.93
N GLN A 78 5.97 4.42 0.95
CA GLN A 78 5.53 5.49 0.07
C GLN A 78 4.73 6.55 0.81
N MET A 79 3.85 6.19 1.75
CA MET A 79 3.12 7.16 2.56
C MET A 79 4.07 8.10 3.33
N ARG A 80 5.17 7.58 3.88
CA ARG A 80 6.19 8.38 4.57
C ARG A 80 6.96 9.31 3.63
N ASP A 81 7.04 8.95 2.35
CA ASP A 81 7.71 9.71 1.30
C ASP A 81 6.72 10.51 0.42
N ASN A 82 5.49 10.74 0.90
CA ASN A 82 4.44 11.45 0.15
C ASN A 82 4.13 10.83 -1.24
N GLY A 83 4.37 9.53 -1.35
CA GLY A 83 4.19 8.72 -2.55
C GLY A 83 2.90 7.91 -2.55
N CYS A 84 2.39 7.63 -3.76
CA CYS A 84 1.23 6.79 -3.99
C CYS A 84 1.19 6.22 -5.40
N TYR A 85 0.33 5.21 -5.58
CA TYR A 85 -0.07 4.68 -6.86
C TYR A 85 -1.44 5.22 -7.26
N PHE A 86 -1.54 5.62 -8.51
CA PHE A 86 -2.78 5.85 -9.23
C PHE A 86 -2.93 4.78 -10.31
N ILE A 87 -4.17 4.52 -10.72
CA ILE A 87 -4.51 3.56 -11.77
C ILE A 87 -5.53 4.15 -12.74
N ASN A 88 -5.37 3.89 -14.03
CA ASN A 88 -6.39 4.15 -15.05
C ASN A 88 -7.47 3.06 -14.99
N ALA A 89 -8.37 3.19 -14.03
CA ALA A 89 -9.52 2.31 -13.81
C ALA A 89 -10.65 3.10 -13.14
N THR A 90 -11.89 2.63 -13.25
CA THR A 90 -13.03 3.26 -12.55
C THR A 90 -12.98 3.00 -11.04
N PHE A 91 -13.81 3.71 -10.27
CA PHE A 91 -13.86 3.49 -8.82
C PHE A 91 -14.41 2.10 -8.47
N GLU A 92 -15.34 1.59 -9.26
CA GLU A 92 -15.93 0.26 -9.14
C GLU A 92 -14.86 -0.82 -9.37
N GLU A 93 -14.06 -0.67 -10.42
CA GLU A 93 -12.93 -1.56 -10.70
C GLU A 93 -11.90 -1.57 -9.56
N ILE A 94 -11.58 -0.40 -9.02
CA ILE A 94 -10.67 -0.28 -7.86
C ILE A 94 -11.25 -0.98 -6.63
N GLU A 95 -12.56 -0.83 -6.39
CA GLU A 95 -13.23 -1.49 -5.27
C GLU A 95 -13.19 -3.02 -5.42
N ASP A 96 -13.41 -3.53 -6.63
CA ASP A 96 -13.35 -4.96 -6.92
C ASP A 96 -11.93 -5.52 -6.76
N ILE A 97 -10.91 -4.79 -7.20
CA ILE A 97 -9.50 -5.18 -6.92
C ILE A 97 -9.25 -5.20 -5.41
N ARG A 98 -9.77 -4.21 -4.66
CA ARG A 98 -9.62 -4.18 -3.19
C ARG A 98 -10.29 -5.36 -2.50
N LYS A 99 -11.43 -5.84 -3.01
CA LYS A 99 -12.09 -7.05 -2.49
C LYS A 99 -11.22 -8.30 -2.71
N GLN A 100 -10.49 -8.37 -3.82
CA GLN A 100 -9.56 -9.48 -4.10
C GLN A 100 -8.30 -9.46 -3.21
N LEU A 101 -7.88 -8.29 -2.72
CA LEU A 101 -6.73 -8.17 -1.82
C LEU A 101 -6.96 -8.81 -0.45
N GLY A 102 -8.22 -8.88 -0.01
CA GLY A 102 -8.61 -9.53 1.23
C GLY A 102 -9.82 -8.87 1.89
N SER A 103 -10.19 -9.37 3.06
CA SER A 103 -11.30 -8.82 3.84
C SER A 103 -10.81 -7.79 4.86
N PHE A 104 -11.10 -6.51 4.61
CA PHE A 104 -10.73 -5.42 5.50
C PHE A 104 -11.92 -5.00 6.39
N LYS A 105 -12.32 -5.86 7.33
CA LYS A 105 -13.38 -5.56 8.32
C LYS A 105 -12.85 -4.75 9.51
N ILE A 106 -12.14 -3.67 9.25
CA ILE A 106 -11.46 -2.88 10.30
C ILE A 106 -12.24 -1.58 10.55
N GLN A 107 -12.55 -1.28 11.81
CA GLN A 107 -13.41 -0.15 12.17
C GLN A 107 -12.75 1.23 11.96
N SER A 108 -11.43 1.35 12.12
CA SER A 108 -10.74 2.64 11.97
C SER A 108 -10.06 2.76 10.60
N ALA A 109 -10.33 3.85 9.89
CA ALA A 109 -9.75 4.14 8.57
C ALA A 109 -8.20 4.08 8.53
N PRO A 110 -7.44 4.60 9.52
CA PRO A 110 -5.97 4.53 9.49
C PRO A 110 -5.44 3.10 9.55
N LYS A 111 -6.02 2.24 10.41
CA LYS A 111 -5.63 0.82 10.49
C LYS A 111 -5.99 0.07 9.21
N MET A 112 -7.14 0.38 8.61
CA MET A 112 -7.54 -0.20 7.33
C MET A 112 -6.54 0.17 6.22
N MET A 113 -6.19 1.45 6.10
CA MET A 113 -5.19 1.91 5.13
C MET A 113 -3.83 1.23 5.35
N SER A 114 -3.40 1.08 6.61
CA SER A 114 -2.14 0.40 6.92
C SER A 114 -2.13 -1.07 6.48
N ARG A 115 -3.25 -1.79 6.57
CA ARG A 115 -3.37 -3.17 6.08
C ARG A 115 -3.40 -3.26 4.56
N ILE A 116 -4.13 -2.37 3.89
CA ILE A 116 -4.12 -2.27 2.43
C ILE A 116 -2.70 -1.96 1.93
N ALA A 117 -1.98 -1.06 2.61
CA ALA A 117 -0.61 -0.66 2.28
C ALA A 117 0.39 -1.82 2.29
N GLN A 118 0.13 -2.89 3.06
CA GLN A 118 0.97 -4.08 3.05
C GLN A 118 0.98 -4.75 1.67
N CYS A 119 -0.15 -4.74 0.96
CA CYS A 119 -0.24 -5.30 -0.39
C CYS A 119 0.62 -4.55 -1.42
N PHE A 120 0.82 -3.25 -1.22
CA PHE A 120 1.63 -2.38 -2.07
C PHE A 120 3.13 -2.43 -1.76
N THR A 121 3.53 -3.19 -0.73
CA THR A 121 4.94 -3.36 -0.39
C THR A 121 5.63 -4.18 -1.47
N GLN A 122 6.81 -3.74 -1.89
CA GLN A 122 7.62 -4.44 -2.87
C GLN A 122 7.97 -5.83 -2.32
N ALA A 123 7.70 -6.86 -3.11
CA ALA A 123 7.96 -8.24 -2.71
C ALA A 123 8.24 -9.09 -3.93
N ARG A 124 9.28 -9.92 -3.84
CA ARG A 124 9.54 -10.97 -4.82
C ARG A 124 8.56 -12.12 -4.62
N GLU A 125 7.93 -12.54 -5.70
CA GLU A 125 7.09 -13.73 -5.69
C GLU A 125 7.97 -14.99 -5.65
N THR A 126 7.59 -15.94 -4.81
CA THR A 126 8.33 -17.20 -4.63
C THR A 126 7.96 -18.25 -5.68
N GLY A 127 6.87 -18.06 -6.42
CA GLY A 127 6.31 -19.03 -7.36
C GLY A 127 5.64 -20.24 -6.69
N LEU A 128 5.54 -20.23 -5.36
CA LEU A 128 4.93 -21.29 -4.56
C LEU A 128 3.55 -20.85 -4.08
N GLU A 129 2.53 -21.61 -4.45
CA GLU A 129 1.17 -21.43 -3.93
C GLU A 129 0.97 -22.31 -2.69
N LEU A 130 0.78 -21.67 -1.53
CA LEU A 130 0.53 -22.38 -0.28
C LEU A 130 -0.96 -22.71 -0.13
N GLU A 131 -1.33 -23.96 -0.39
CA GLU A 131 -2.65 -24.49 -0.02
C GLU A 131 -2.91 -24.42 1.50
N ARG A 132 -4.20 -24.48 1.89
CA ARG A 132 -4.63 -24.41 3.31
C ARG A 132 -3.93 -25.43 4.22
N ARG A 133 -3.54 -26.58 3.70
CA ARG A 133 -2.82 -27.65 4.44
C ARG A 133 -1.34 -27.33 4.71
N HIS A 134 -0.75 -26.37 3.99
CA HIS A 134 0.67 -26.01 4.12
C HIS A 134 0.94 -24.93 5.18
N TYR A 135 -0.10 -24.38 5.80
CA TYR A 135 0.06 -23.39 6.86
C TYR A 135 -0.89 -23.61 8.03
N ALA A 136 -0.43 -23.24 9.21
CA ALA A 136 -1.21 -23.26 10.44
C ALA A 136 -0.95 -21.99 11.24
N THR A 137 -1.96 -21.56 11.99
CA THR A 137 -1.83 -20.51 12.98
C THR A 137 -1.47 -21.15 14.32
N ILE A 138 -0.42 -20.66 14.96
CA ILE A 138 -0.04 -21.06 16.30
C ILE A 138 -0.45 -19.99 17.30
N HIS A 139 -0.62 -20.37 18.57
CA HIS A 139 -0.82 -19.40 19.64
C HIS A 139 0.44 -18.57 19.88
N ASP A 140 0.24 -17.33 20.30
CA ASP A 140 1.34 -16.47 20.71
C ASP A 140 2.04 -17.02 21.96
N TYR A 141 3.37 -16.87 22.00
CA TYR A 141 4.20 -17.20 23.14
C TYR A 141 4.15 -16.06 24.15
N LEU A 142 3.21 -16.18 25.09
CA LEU A 142 3.05 -15.24 26.19
C LEU A 142 3.89 -15.66 27.41
N GLY A 143 4.51 -14.70 28.09
CA GLY A 143 5.24 -14.97 29.33
C GLY A 143 5.76 -13.71 30.01
N GLY A 144 6.39 -13.89 31.18
CA GLY A 144 6.83 -12.77 32.01
C GLY A 144 5.67 -11.85 32.42
N LYS A 145 6.01 -10.73 33.05
CA LYS A 145 5.06 -9.66 33.38
C LYS A 145 5.77 -8.32 33.25
N ASP A 146 5.09 -7.35 32.66
CA ASP A 146 5.55 -5.97 32.65
C ASP A 146 5.31 -5.28 34.00
N THR A 147 5.67 -4.00 34.10
CA THR A 147 5.44 -3.18 35.30
C THR A 147 3.96 -3.05 35.66
N ASN A 148 3.06 -3.30 34.72
CA ASN A 148 1.60 -3.26 34.89
C ASN A 148 0.99 -4.66 35.10
N SER A 149 1.81 -5.71 35.25
CA SER A 149 1.40 -7.11 35.36
C SER A 149 0.78 -7.75 34.10
N GLU A 150 0.93 -7.13 32.95
CA GLU A 150 0.50 -7.69 31.66
C GLU A 150 1.58 -8.63 31.11
N PRO A 151 1.19 -9.77 30.50
CA PRO A 151 2.16 -10.71 29.92
C PRO A 151 2.80 -10.15 28.65
N TYR A 152 4.10 -10.40 28.47
CA TYR A 152 4.78 -10.05 27.22
C TYR A 152 4.47 -11.06 26.12
N ASN A 153 4.26 -10.58 24.89
CA ASN A 153 4.20 -11.43 23.70
C ASN A 153 5.59 -11.55 23.05
N PHE A 154 6.23 -12.70 23.23
CA PHE A 154 7.55 -12.99 22.67
C PHE A 154 7.51 -13.43 21.20
N SER A 155 6.33 -13.72 20.65
CA SER A 155 6.14 -14.12 19.25
C SER A 155 5.49 -13.04 18.39
N ASP A 156 5.38 -11.81 18.86
CA ASP A 156 4.76 -10.72 18.09
C ASP A 156 5.50 -10.50 16.76
N GLY A 157 4.80 -10.74 15.66
CA GLY A 157 5.30 -10.54 14.31
C GLY A 157 6.26 -11.62 13.80
N VAL A 158 6.45 -12.74 14.49
CA VAL A 158 7.34 -13.83 14.05
C VAL A 158 6.58 -15.13 13.78
N GLY A 159 7.12 -15.95 12.89
CA GLY A 159 6.59 -17.25 12.51
C GLY A 159 7.69 -18.21 12.08
N ARG A 160 7.33 -19.46 11.76
CA ARG A 160 8.27 -20.48 11.27
C ARG A 160 7.91 -20.86 9.84
N ILE A 161 8.93 -21.15 9.04
CA ILE A 161 8.80 -21.71 7.69
C ILE A 161 9.57 -23.04 7.66
N SER A 162 9.11 -24.00 6.85
CA SER A 162 9.83 -25.25 6.62
C SER A 162 11.17 -25.00 5.95
N TYR A 163 12.12 -25.91 6.16
CA TYR A 163 13.41 -25.87 5.47
C TYR A 163 13.25 -26.22 3.97
N GLU A 164 12.33 -27.13 3.66
CA GLU A 164 11.98 -27.49 2.30
C GLU A 164 11.04 -26.42 1.72
N THR A 165 11.51 -25.77 0.65
CA THR A 165 10.78 -24.80 -0.18
C THR A 165 10.59 -25.35 -1.58
#